data_AF-I1CB06-F1
#
_entry.id   AF-I1CB06-F1
#
_cell.length_a   1.000
_cell.length_b   1.000
_cell.length_c   1.000
_cell.angle_alpha   90.00
_cell.angle_beta   90.00
_cell.angle_gamma   90.00
#
_symmetry.space_group_name_H-M   'P 1'
#
loop_
_entity.id
_entity.type
_entity.pdbx_description
1 polymer ?
#
loop_
_entity_poly.entity_id
_entity_poly.type
_entity_poly.pdbx_seq_one_letter_code
_entity_poly.pdbx_strand_id
1 'polypeptide(L)'
;MVDPKGLLLRQPVHFLKIDVEGFEVPALRSAARLYELGLIENTVLEFGPPSRWDVTVQGYEQMDLAEVRKKTMKDAKDVLHKAVSDWDLEIRLLPAEGWEKTVRWMIEHGVDESGGDPERNKVVKKLMAWDFDDLPKDGDEFEKELEAKHNLVTEFIRLPERLIDAYLEDSQSIGEMYLWFTKKNSQSLVLSRVQS
;
A
#
# COMPACT_ATOMS: atom_id res chain seq x y z
N MET A 1 -29.73 -10.16 15.04
CA MET A 1 -28.25 -10.15 15.10
C MET A 1 -27.77 -11.24 14.16
N VAL A 2 -27.07 -10.85 13.08
CA VAL A 2 -26.46 -11.82 12.15
C VAL A 2 -25.16 -12.28 12.79
N ASP A 3 -25.01 -13.59 12.99
CA ASP A 3 -23.77 -14.20 13.49
C ASP A 3 -22.64 -13.96 12.48
N PRO A 4 -21.55 -13.25 12.85
CA PRO A 4 -20.42 -12.98 11.95
C PRO A 4 -19.70 -14.26 11.48
N LYS A 5 -19.96 -15.41 12.13
CA LYS A 5 -19.39 -16.72 11.75
C LYS A 5 -19.98 -17.28 10.45
N GLY A 6 -20.99 -16.64 9.89
CA GLY A 6 -21.66 -17.07 8.65
C GLY A 6 -21.16 -16.40 7.37
N LEU A 7 -20.16 -15.52 7.40
CA LEU A 7 -19.56 -14.98 6.16
C LEU A 7 -18.64 -16.03 5.53
N LEU A 8 -19.25 -17.05 4.92
CA LEU A 8 -18.60 -17.87 3.91
C LEU A 8 -18.52 -17.02 2.64
N LEU A 9 -17.53 -16.13 2.56
CA LEU A 9 -17.10 -15.62 1.27
C LEU A 9 -16.70 -16.85 0.45
N ARG A 10 -17.50 -17.18 -0.57
CA ARG A 10 -17.27 -18.34 -1.44
C ARG A 10 -15.90 -18.26 -2.15
N GLN A 11 -15.34 -17.06 -2.23
CA GLN A 11 -14.03 -16.74 -2.80
C GLN A 11 -13.41 -15.56 -2.03
N PRO A 12 -12.07 -15.50 -1.89
CA PRO A 12 -11.41 -14.35 -1.27
C PRO A 12 -11.73 -13.04 -2.01
N VAL A 13 -11.70 -11.93 -1.29
CA VAL A 13 -11.72 -10.59 -1.87
C VAL A 13 -10.39 -10.38 -2.59
N HIS A 14 -10.40 -10.45 -3.92
CA HIS A 14 -9.20 -10.26 -4.73
C HIS A 14 -8.60 -8.85 -4.56
N PHE A 15 -9.47 -7.84 -4.38
CA PHE A 15 -9.05 -6.46 -4.27
C PHE A 15 -9.96 -5.65 -3.34
N LEU A 16 -9.37 -5.02 -2.32
CA LEU A 16 -10.02 -4.06 -1.41
C LEU A 16 -9.44 -2.66 -1.63
N LYS A 17 -10.29 -1.67 -1.94
CA LYS A 17 -9.88 -0.25 -1.89
C LYS A 17 -10.36 0.36 -0.58
N ILE A 18 -9.48 1.08 0.12
CA ILE A 18 -9.82 1.87 1.31
C ILE A 18 -9.45 3.33 1.03
N ASP A 19 -10.44 4.20 1.17
CA ASP A 19 -10.40 5.63 0.86
C ASP A 19 -11.38 6.29 1.83
N VAL A 20 -10.83 6.94 2.86
CA VAL A 20 -11.56 7.30 4.09
C VAL A 20 -11.13 8.63 4.70
N GLU A 21 -10.37 9.44 3.96
CA GLU A 21 -10.13 10.85 4.25
C GLU A 21 -9.73 11.19 5.69
N GLY A 22 -8.63 10.60 6.19
CA GLY A 22 -8.10 10.80 7.55
C GLY A 22 -8.48 9.72 8.56
N PHE A 23 -9.23 8.70 8.14
CA PHE A 23 -9.59 7.54 8.96
C PHE A 23 -8.87 6.24 8.53
N GLU A 24 -7.75 6.36 7.83
CA GLU A 24 -7.01 5.24 7.22
C GLU A 24 -6.60 4.19 8.26
N VAL A 25 -6.00 4.65 9.36
CA VAL A 25 -5.51 3.80 10.45
C VAL A 25 -6.68 3.07 11.15
N PRO A 26 -7.77 3.74 11.59
CA PRO A 26 -8.98 3.06 12.06
C PRO A 26 -9.61 2.09 11.05
N ALA A 27 -9.66 2.45 9.76
CA ALA A 27 -10.23 1.61 8.72
C ALA A 27 -9.41 0.32 8.54
N LEU A 28 -8.09 0.42 8.51
CA LEU A 28 -7.20 -0.73 8.41
C LEU A 28 -7.36 -1.66 9.63
N ARG A 29 -7.48 -1.09 10.84
CA ARG A 29 -7.78 -1.87 12.06
C ARG A 29 -9.15 -2.54 12.00
N SER A 30 -10.15 -1.88 11.44
CA SER A 30 -11.50 -2.45 11.29
C SER A 30 -11.53 -3.61 10.30
N ALA A 31 -10.66 -3.56 9.28
CA ALA A 31 -10.47 -4.65 8.31
C ALA A 31 -9.55 -5.78 8.82
N ALA A 32 -8.93 -5.65 10.00
CA ALA A 32 -7.96 -6.61 10.54
C ALA A 32 -8.44 -8.06 10.47
N ARG A 33 -9.72 -8.31 10.80
CA ARG A 33 -10.26 -9.67 10.80
C ARG A 33 -10.27 -10.32 9.43
N LEU A 34 -10.45 -9.54 8.36
CA LEU A 34 -10.40 -10.03 6.99
C LEU A 34 -8.97 -10.46 6.61
N TYR A 35 -7.96 -9.71 7.03
CA TYR A 35 -6.55 -10.06 6.81
C TYR A 35 -6.11 -11.29 7.63
N GLU A 36 -6.52 -11.36 8.90
CA GLU A 36 -6.26 -12.49 9.80
C GLU A 36 -6.87 -13.79 9.28
N LEU A 37 -8.04 -13.71 8.64
CA LEU A 37 -8.71 -14.86 8.01
C LEU A 37 -8.18 -15.15 6.60
N GLY A 38 -7.24 -14.37 6.08
CA GLY A 38 -6.71 -14.53 4.72
C GLY A 38 -7.75 -14.29 3.62
N LEU A 39 -8.78 -13.48 3.90
CA LEU A 39 -9.89 -13.23 2.98
C LEU A 39 -9.60 -12.12 1.98
N ILE A 40 -8.45 -11.46 2.05
CA ILE A 40 -8.05 -10.38 1.15
C ILE A 40 -6.69 -10.70 0.54
N GLU A 41 -6.61 -10.64 -0.79
CA GLU A 41 -5.35 -10.86 -1.52
C GLU A 41 -4.57 -9.56 -1.73
N ASN A 42 -5.26 -8.49 -2.12
CA ASN A 42 -4.70 -7.19 -2.39
C ASN A 42 -5.54 -6.08 -1.74
N THR A 43 -4.87 -5.09 -1.15
CA THR A 43 -5.52 -3.86 -0.69
C THR A 43 -4.78 -2.66 -1.21
N VAL A 44 -5.49 -1.66 -1.75
CA VAL A 44 -4.95 -0.32 -1.95
C VAL A 44 -5.62 0.63 -0.95
N LEU A 45 -4.79 1.26 -0.13
CA LEU A 45 -5.17 2.24 0.88
C LEU A 45 -4.61 3.60 0.45
N GLU A 46 -5.48 4.59 0.28
CA GLU A 46 -5.02 5.98 0.25
C GLU A 46 -4.43 6.31 1.62
N PHE A 47 -3.22 6.84 1.67
CA PHE A 47 -2.49 7.04 2.90
C PHE A 47 -1.92 8.45 2.96
N GLY A 48 -2.71 9.32 3.59
CA GLY A 48 -2.34 10.70 3.77
C GLY A 48 -1.36 10.95 4.91
N PRO A 49 -0.89 12.20 5.04
CA PRO A 49 0.06 12.58 6.08
C PRO A 49 -0.55 12.47 7.49
N PRO A 50 0.29 12.29 8.54
CA PRO A 50 -0.17 12.05 9.91
C PRO A 50 -1.12 13.10 10.48
N SER A 51 -1.08 14.33 9.97
CA SER A 51 -2.01 15.40 10.37
C SER A 51 -3.48 15.08 10.10
N ARG A 52 -3.78 14.23 9.11
CA ARG A 52 -5.17 13.84 8.83
C ARG A 52 -5.76 12.96 9.93
N TRP A 53 -4.92 12.26 10.71
CA TRP A 53 -5.38 11.31 11.73
C TRP A 53 -5.72 11.94 13.07
N ASP A 54 -5.35 13.20 13.31
CA ASP A 54 -5.53 13.86 14.60
C ASP A 54 -7.01 13.83 15.05
N VAL A 55 -7.94 13.90 14.10
CA VAL A 55 -9.40 13.85 14.32
C VAL A 55 -9.92 12.49 14.81
N THR A 56 -9.11 11.43 14.70
CA THR A 56 -9.51 10.07 15.08
C THR A 56 -9.41 9.83 16.59
N VAL A 57 -8.74 10.72 17.33
CA VAL A 57 -8.59 10.63 18.78
C VAL A 57 -9.80 11.28 19.47
N GLN A 58 -10.52 10.51 20.29
CA GLN A 58 -11.66 11.03 21.03
C GLN A 58 -11.23 12.17 21.96
N GLY A 59 -11.86 13.34 21.81
CA GLY A 59 -11.55 14.53 22.61
C GLY A 59 -10.27 15.26 22.18
N TYR A 60 -9.74 15.02 20.98
CA TYR A 60 -8.52 15.65 20.47
C TYR A 60 -8.52 17.19 20.59
N GLU A 61 -9.69 17.83 20.46
CA GLU A 61 -9.85 19.29 20.57
C GLU A 61 -9.38 19.88 21.91
N GLN A 62 -9.36 19.06 22.96
CA GLN A 62 -8.98 19.46 24.32
C GLN A 62 -7.59 18.97 24.71
N MET A 63 -6.89 18.30 23.80
CA MET A 63 -5.58 17.71 24.04
C MET A 63 -4.47 18.56 23.42
N ASP A 64 -3.25 18.41 23.95
CA ASP A 64 -2.07 18.93 23.27
C ASP A 64 -1.83 18.18 21.94
N LEU A 65 -1.52 18.92 20.88
CA LEU A 65 -1.36 18.36 19.54
C LEU A 65 -0.22 17.34 19.49
N ALA A 66 0.87 17.55 20.22
CA ALA A 66 1.97 16.59 20.24
C ALA A 66 1.57 15.29 20.93
N GLU A 67 0.69 15.35 21.95
CA GLU A 67 0.12 14.16 22.57
C GLU A 67 -0.79 13.40 21.61
N VAL A 68 -1.67 14.10 20.88
CA VAL A 68 -2.55 13.50 19.85
C VAL A 68 -1.70 12.81 18.79
N ARG A 69 -0.71 13.52 18.23
CA ARG A 69 0.16 13.01 17.17
C ARG A 69 0.99 11.82 17.63
N LYS A 70 1.45 11.82 18.88
CA LYS A 70 2.15 10.66 19.47
C LYS A 70 1.25 9.42 19.53
N LYS A 71 -0.04 9.58 19.87
CA LYS A 71 -1.00 8.46 19.91
C LYS A 71 -1.29 7.93 18.51
N THR A 72 -1.65 8.81 17.58
CA THR A 72 -1.95 8.41 16.20
C THR A 72 -0.73 7.79 15.53
N MET A 73 0.48 8.29 15.81
CA MET A 73 1.69 7.71 15.25
C MET A 73 2.06 6.35 15.78
N LYS A 74 1.88 6.15 17.09
CA LYS A 74 2.03 4.83 17.68
C LYS A 74 1.05 3.84 17.03
N ASP A 75 -0.21 4.23 16.88
CA ASP A 75 -1.25 3.37 16.31
C ASP A 75 -0.97 3.02 14.83
N ALA A 76 -0.49 3.97 14.03
CA ALA A 76 -0.10 3.73 12.65
C ALA A 76 1.09 2.75 12.54
N LYS A 77 2.13 2.94 13.37
CA LYS A 77 3.28 2.03 13.42
C LYS A 77 2.85 0.62 13.81
N ASP A 78 2.07 0.50 14.89
CA ASP A 78 1.59 -0.78 15.39
C ASP A 78 0.78 -1.54 14.32
N VAL A 79 -0.11 -0.85 13.59
CA VAL A 79 -0.92 -1.52 12.56
C VAL A 79 -0.11 -1.91 11.32
N LEU A 80 0.85 -1.10 10.88
CA LEU A 80 1.69 -1.44 9.72
C LEU A 80 2.68 -2.57 10.05
N HIS A 81 3.25 -2.60 11.25
CA HIS A 81 4.04 -3.75 11.70
C HIS A 81 3.19 -5.01 11.79
N LYS A 82 1.98 -4.91 12.37
CA LYS A 82 1.03 -6.04 12.42
C LYS A 82 0.68 -6.55 11.02
N ALA A 83 0.54 -5.65 10.04
CA ALA A 83 0.30 -6.04 8.65
C ALA A 83 1.42 -6.93 8.09
N VAL A 84 2.67 -6.61 8.41
CA VAL A 84 3.83 -7.37 7.92
C VAL A 84 4.07 -8.66 8.71
N SER A 85 3.93 -8.62 10.05
CA SER A 85 4.25 -9.72 10.95
C SER A 85 3.13 -10.75 11.08
N ASP A 86 1.92 -10.28 11.36
CA ASP A 86 0.80 -11.14 11.77
C ASP A 86 -0.11 -11.47 10.59
N TRP A 87 -0.28 -10.51 9.68
CA TRP A 87 -1.16 -10.65 8.52
C TRP A 87 -0.44 -11.18 7.27
N ASP A 88 0.88 -11.41 7.33
CA ASP A 88 1.69 -11.93 6.23
C ASP A 88 1.57 -11.08 4.95
N LEU A 89 1.56 -9.74 5.10
CA LEU A 89 1.46 -8.79 3.99
C LEU A 89 2.82 -8.15 3.67
N GLU A 90 3.03 -7.84 2.40
CA GLU A 90 4.06 -6.92 1.93
C GLU A 90 3.44 -5.54 1.69
N ILE A 91 4.18 -4.48 2.02
CA ILE A 91 3.75 -3.10 1.79
C ILE A 91 4.50 -2.55 0.59
N ARG A 92 3.76 -2.06 -0.41
CA ARG A 92 4.28 -1.30 -1.54
C ARG A 92 3.72 0.10 -1.50
N LEU A 93 4.48 1.06 -1.99
CA LEU A 93 4.08 2.44 -2.17
C LEU A 93 3.76 2.65 -3.65
N LEU A 94 2.57 3.13 -3.96
CA LEU A 94 2.19 3.51 -5.34
C LEU A 94 2.24 5.04 -5.48
N PRO A 95 2.47 5.56 -6.70
CA PRO A 95 2.50 6.97 -7.00
C PRO A 95 1.27 7.74 -6.51
N ALA A 96 1.53 8.87 -5.85
CA ALA A 96 0.59 9.96 -5.58
C ALA A 96 1.39 11.27 -5.48
N GLU A 97 0.89 12.28 -4.76
CA GLU A 97 1.58 13.58 -4.59
C GLU A 97 3.03 13.42 -4.09
N GLY A 98 3.27 12.51 -3.14
CA GLY A 98 4.56 12.31 -2.50
C GLY A 98 5.58 11.47 -3.29
N TRP A 99 5.30 11.10 -4.54
CA TRP A 99 6.08 10.08 -5.27
C TRP A 99 7.58 10.42 -5.40
N GLU A 100 7.92 11.59 -5.96
CA GLU A 100 9.32 11.97 -6.17
C GLU A 100 10.11 12.13 -4.87
N LYS A 101 9.45 12.58 -3.80
CA LYS A 101 10.05 12.67 -2.46
C LYS A 101 10.29 11.28 -1.89
N THR A 102 9.34 10.36 -2.06
CA THR A 102 9.46 8.97 -1.63
C THR A 102 10.62 8.26 -2.34
N VAL A 103 10.76 8.43 -3.66
CA VAL A 103 11.89 7.83 -4.41
C VAL A 103 13.23 8.30 -3.85
N ARG A 104 13.40 9.62 -3.65
CA ARG A 104 14.62 10.18 -3.06
C ARG A 104 14.86 9.68 -1.64
N TRP A 105 13.82 9.72 -0.81
CA TRP A 105 13.87 9.26 0.57
C TRP A 105 14.34 7.81 0.66
N MET A 106 13.85 6.92 -0.20
CA MET A 106 14.25 5.51 -0.23
C MET A 106 15.73 5.33 -0.60
N ILE A 107 16.23 6.09 -1.57
CA ILE A 107 17.66 6.09 -1.94
C ILE A 107 18.51 6.56 -0.76
N GLU A 108 18.12 7.64 -0.10
CA GLU A 108 18.81 8.21 1.07
C GLU A 108 18.84 7.24 2.26
N HIS A 109 17.82 6.38 2.39
CA HIS A 109 17.70 5.34 3.42
C HIS A 109 18.30 3.98 2.99
N GLY A 110 19.09 3.98 1.91
CA GLY A 110 19.90 2.85 1.47
C GLY A 110 19.09 1.70 0.89
N VAL A 111 17.94 1.98 0.27
CA VAL A 111 17.20 0.97 -0.51
C VAL A 111 17.90 0.76 -1.85
N ASP A 112 18.22 -0.50 -2.14
CA ASP A 112 18.77 -0.92 -3.43
C ASP A 112 18.21 -2.31 -3.78
N GLU A 113 17.31 -2.34 -4.76
CA GLU A 113 16.67 -3.53 -5.32
C GLU A 113 17.23 -3.91 -6.70
N SER A 114 18.30 -3.25 -7.16
CA SER A 114 18.95 -3.51 -8.46
C SER A 114 19.62 -4.89 -8.52
N GLY A 115 19.91 -5.49 -7.36
CA GLY A 115 20.70 -6.72 -7.28
C GLY A 115 22.15 -6.54 -7.71
N GLY A 116 22.66 -5.31 -7.70
CA GLY A 116 24.04 -4.97 -8.10
C GLY A 116 24.21 -4.68 -9.59
N ASP A 117 23.12 -4.67 -10.36
CA ASP A 117 23.13 -4.28 -11.78
C ASP A 117 23.07 -2.74 -11.90
N PRO A 118 24.11 -2.08 -12.44
CA PRO A 118 24.16 -0.62 -12.53
C PRO A 118 23.11 -0.04 -13.50
N GLU A 119 22.56 -0.85 -14.40
CA GLU A 119 21.56 -0.41 -15.39
C GLU A 119 20.12 -0.55 -14.86
N ARG A 120 19.91 -1.24 -13.74
CA ARG A 120 18.58 -1.43 -13.13
C ARG A 120 18.20 -0.29 -12.20
N ASN A 121 16.89 -0.03 -12.11
CA ASN A 121 16.41 0.95 -11.14
C ASN A 121 16.60 0.40 -9.73
N LYS A 122 17.17 1.24 -8.85
CA LYS A 122 17.49 0.84 -7.47
C LYS A 122 16.27 0.74 -6.56
N VAL A 123 15.16 1.41 -6.89
CA VAL A 123 14.04 1.58 -5.94
C VAL A 123 12.70 1.34 -6.59
N VAL A 124 12.50 1.87 -7.81
CA VAL A 124 11.23 1.83 -8.51
C VAL A 124 11.15 0.56 -9.34
N LYS A 125 10.10 -0.22 -9.11
CA LYS A 125 9.73 -1.38 -9.92
C LYS A 125 8.53 -1.06 -10.79
N LYS A 126 8.39 -1.80 -11.88
CA LYS A 126 7.30 -1.64 -12.85
C LYS A 126 6.41 -2.87 -12.83
N LEU A 127 5.10 -2.64 -12.73
CA LEU A 127 4.08 -3.65 -12.97
C LEU A 127 3.58 -3.51 -14.41
N MET A 128 3.76 -4.56 -15.20
CA MET A 128 3.36 -4.60 -16.60
C MET A 128 2.05 -5.37 -16.77
N ALA A 129 1.24 -4.97 -17.75
CA ALA A 129 0.01 -5.68 -18.11
C ALA A 129 0.33 -7.06 -18.70
N TRP A 130 -0.60 -8.00 -18.55
CA TRP A 130 -0.53 -9.31 -19.19
C TRP A 130 -0.91 -9.16 -20.67
N ASP A 131 -0.15 -9.81 -21.56
CA ASP A 131 -0.54 -9.98 -22.96
C ASP A 131 -1.50 -11.18 -23.04
N PHE A 132 -2.81 -10.92 -23.14
CA PHE A 132 -3.82 -11.97 -23.19
C PHE A 132 -3.83 -12.61 -24.58
N ASP A 133 -2.86 -13.49 -24.82
CA ASP A 133 -2.69 -14.43 -25.94
C ASP A 133 -3.77 -14.32 -27.05
N ASP A 134 -3.54 -13.41 -28.00
CA ASP A 134 -4.27 -13.26 -29.27
C ASP A 134 -5.80 -13.00 -29.17
N LEU A 135 -6.31 -12.52 -28.03
CA LEU A 135 -7.68 -12.02 -27.99
C LEU A 135 -7.80 -10.74 -28.86
N PRO A 136 -8.91 -10.56 -29.61
CA PRO A 136 -9.13 -9.34 -30.36
C PRO A 136 -9.08 -8.14 -29.41
N LYS A 137 -8.27 -7.13 -29.74
CA LYS A 137 -8.29 -5.84 -29.05
C LYS A 137 -9.71 -5.27 -29.12
N ASP A 138 -10.29 -4.93 -27.98
CA ASP A 138 -11.61 -4.30 -27.89
C ASP A 138 -11.56 -2.82 -28.34
N GLY A 139 -10.35 -2.24 -28.45
CA GLY A 139 -10.11 -0.90 -28.95
C GLY A 139 -10.61 0.19 -27.99
N ASP A 140 -10.79 -0.17 -26.72
CA ASP A 140 -11.24 0.75 -25.68
C ASP A 140 -10.16 1.75 -25.27
N GLU A 141 -10.51 2.67 -24.37
CA GLU A 141 -9.58 3.70 -23.90
C GLU A 141 -8.45 3.12 -23.04
N PHE A 142 -8.71 2.04 -22.32
CA PHE A 142 -7.74 1.40 -21.45
C PHE A 142 -6.63 0.71 -22.25
N GLU A 143 -6.98 -0.02 -23.30
CA GLU A 143 -6.02 -0.64 -24.21
C GLU A 143 -5.13 0.39 -24.91
N LYS A 144 -5.73 1.51 -25.36
CA LYS A 144 -4.98 2.61 -25.98
C LYS A 144 -4.01 3.25 -25.01
N GLU A 145 -4.42 3.45 -23.77
CA GLU A 145 -3.58 4.02 -22.72
C GLU A 145 -2.42 3.07 -22.37
N LEU A 146 -2.69 1.77 -22.22
CA LEU A 146 -1.67 0.77 -21.98
C LEU A 146 -0.67 0.69 -23.14
N GLU A 147 -1.15 0.68 -24.39
CA GLU A 147 -0.27 0.67 -25.57
C GLU A 147 0.61 1.92 -25.62
N ALA A 148 0.05 3.09 -25.36
CA ALA A 148 0.81 4.35 -25.27
C ALA A 148 1.86 4.32 -24.13
N LYS A 149 1.60 3.57 -23.06
CA LYS A 149 2.50 3.37 -21.92
C LYS A 149 3.39 2.13 -22.04
N HIS A 150 3.45 1.49 -23.22
CA HIS A 150 4.19 0.25 -23.44
C HIS A 150 3.83 -0.85 -22.43
N ASN A 151 2.54 -1.02 -22.16
CA ASN A 151 1.95 -1.95 -21.20
C ASN A 151 2.30 -1.69 -19.74
N LEU A 152 2.87 -0.52 -19.38
CA LEU A 152 3.07 -0.15 -17.98
C LEU A 152 1.73 0.13 -17.32
N VAL A 153 1.38 -0.68 -16.30
CA VAL A 153 0.19 -0.48 -15.48
C VAL A 153 0.47 0.56 -14.40
N THR A 154 1.53 0.33 -13.62
CA THR A 154 1.94 1.26 -12.56
C THR A 154 3.38 1.03 -12.14
N GLU A 155 3.96 2.05 -11.51
CA GLU A 155 5.22 1.96 -10.79
C GLU A 155 4.96 1.70 -9.32
N PHE A 156 5.91 1.09 -8.62
CA PHE A 156 5.80 0.92 -7.18
C PHE A 156 7.17 0.82 -6.52
N ILE A 157 7.20 1.07 -5.21
CA ILE A 157 8.38 0.88 -4.36
C ILE A 157 8.01 -0.10 -3.26
N ARG A 158 8.85 -1.09 -2.96
CA ARG A 158 8.64 -1.91 -1.77
C ARG A 158 9.09 -1.13 -0.54
N LEU A 159 8.23 -1.02 0.47
CA LEU A 159 8.59 -0.44 1.76
C LEU A 159 9.19 -1.54 2.65
N PRO A 160 10.51 -1.54 2.93
CA PRO A 160 11.10 -2.54 3.81
C PRO A 160 10.58 -2.38 5.24
N GLU A 161 10.35 -3.50 5.94
CA GLU A 161 9.85 -3.51 7.32
C GLU A 161 10.69 -2.63 8.26
N ARG A 162 12.03 -2.70 8.12
CA ARG A 162 12.99 -1.89 8.89
C ARG A 162 12.82 -0.37 8.72
N LEU A 163 12.11 0.07 7.68
CA LEU A 163 11.91 1.47 7.33
C LEU A 163 10.50 1.98 7.63
N ILE A 164 9.57 1.13 8.10
CA ILE A 164 8.18 1.53 8.38
C ILE A 164 8.13 2.74 9.33
N ASP A 165 8.84 2.67 10.45
CA ASP A 165 8.83 3.73 11.46
C ASP A 165 9.40 5.04 10.91
N ALA A 166 10.57 4.98 10.26
CA ALA A 166 11.22 6.16 9.70
C ALA A 166 10.35 6.80 8.60
N TYR A 167 9.75 5.97 7.73
CA TYR A 167 8.84 6.44 6.69
C TYR A 167 7.63 7.16 7.29
N LEU A 168 7.03 6.61 8.34
CA LEU A 168 5.89 7.22 9.03
C LEU A 168 6.25 8.56 9.68
N GLU A 169 7.42 8.67 10.32
CA GLU A 169 7.88 9.95 10.90
C GLU A 169 8.05 11.03 9.82
N ASP A 170 8.59 10.66 8.65
CA ASP A 170 8.86 11.61 7.57
C ASP A 170 7.65 11.81 6.63
N SER A 171 6.61 10.97 6.74
CA SER A 171 5.43 10.96 5.85
C SER A 171 4.68 12.30 5.82
N GLN A 172 4.74 13.08 6.90
CA GLN A 172 4.19 14.44 6.93
C GLN A 172 4.84 15.36 5.89
N SER A 173 6.15 15.21 5.67
CA SER A 173 6.94 16.03 4.74
C SER A 173 6.95 15.46 3.31
N ILE A 174 6.83 14.14 3.20
CA ILE A 174 6.69 13.43 1.93
C ILE A 174 5.35 13.76 1.29
N GLY A 175 4.25 13.72 2.06
CA GLY A 175 2.90 13.92 1.57
C GLY A 175 2.19 12.59 1.33
N GLU A 176 1.09 12.66 0.58
CA GLU A 176 0.21 11.52 0.35
C GLU A 176 0.84 10.47 -0.58
N MET A 177 0.57 9.21 -0.27
CA MET A 177 0.95 8.02 -1.03
C MET A 177 -0.18 6.99 -0.97
N TYR A 178 -0.22 6.03 -1.88
CA TYR A 178 -1.05 4.85 -1.69
C TYR A 178 -0.21 3.69 -1.13
N LEU A 179 -0.73 3.01 -0.11
CA LEU A 179 -0.17 1.73 0.35
C LEU A 179 -0.88 0.59 -0.36
N TRP A 180 -0.12 -0.22 -1.08
CA TRP A 180 -0.57 -1.47 -1.68
C TRP A 180 -0.08 -2.66 -0.85
N PHE A 181 -1.00 -3.30 -0.15
CA PHE A 181 -0.76 -4.52 0.60
C PHE A 181 -1.00 -5.74 -0.28
N THR A 182 -0.07 -6.71 -0.28
CA THR A 182 -0.26 -8.03 -0.91
C THR A 182 0.12 -9.14 0.04
N LYS A 183 -0.52 -10.30 -0.03
CA LYS A 183 -0.01 -11.51 0.67
C LYS A 183 1.39 -11.89 0.19
N LYS A 184 2.29 -12.23 1.12
CA LYS A 184 3.66 -12.71 0.83
C LYS A 184 3.67 -14.06 0.12
N ASN A 185 2.76 -14.97 0.53
CA ASN A 185 2.70 -16.35 0.06
C ASN A 185 1.54 -16.64 -0.91
N SER A 186 0.84 -15.63 -1.41
CA SER A 186 -0.04 -15.88 -2.53
C SER A 186 0.82 -16.22 -3.73
N GLN A 187 0.51 -17.33 -4.43
CA GLN A 187 0.92 -17.50 -5.82
C GLN A 187 0.19 -16.46 -6.68
N SER A 188 0.39 -15.18 -6.38
CA SER A 188 -0.26 -14.09 -7.06
C SER A 188 0.34 -14.03 -8.45
N LEU A 189 -0.44 -14.46 -9.45
CA LEU A 189 -0.11 -14.31 -10.86
C LEU A 189 0.30 -12.86 -11.19
N VAL A 190 -0.20 -11.87 -10.44
CA VAL A 190 0.15 -10.44 -10.56
C VAL A 190 1.63 -10.17 -10.31
N LEU A 191 2.26 -10.82 -9.32
CA LEU A 191 3.66 -10.55 -8.96
C LEU A 191 4.68 -11.22 -9.88
N SER A 192 4.27 -12.19 -10.70
CA SER A 192 5.14 -12.84 -11.69
C SER A 192 5.60 -11.93 -12.85
N ARG A 193 5.02 -10.73 -12.99
CA ARG A 193 5.27 -9.77 -14.08
C ARG A 193 5.99 -8.49 -13.67
N VAL A 194 6.58 -8.48 -12.47
CA VAL A 194 7.37 -7.35 -11.97
C VAL A 194 8.71 -7.29 -12.69
N GLN A 195 9.05 -6.14 -13.26
CA GLN A 195 10.39 -5.87 -13.82
C GLN A 195 11.18 -4.91 -12.92
N SER A 196 12.50 -5.12 -12.90
CA SER A 196 13.51 -4.34 -12.16
C SER A 196 14.32 -3.44 -13.09
#